data_AF-A0A2X3VZ12-F1
#
_entry.id   AF-A0A2X3VZ12-F1
#
_cell.length_a   1.000
_cell.length_b   1.000
_cell.length_c   1.000
_cell.angle_alpha   90.00
_cell.angle_beta   90.00
_cell.angle_gamma   90.00
#
_symmetry.space_group_name_H-M   'P 1'
#
loop_
_entity.id
_entity.type
_entity.pdbx_description
1 polymer ?
#
loop_
_entity_poly.entity_id
_entity_poly.type
_entity_poly.pdbx_seq_one_letter_code
_entity_poly.pdbx_strand_id
1 'polypeptide(L)'
;MKTKHKLLGFVSILTILFGILLTSRAVHATEITNYSNTASITKADGTAITAAQAIDYWEPLSVSNNITFPDEQEIKAGDTLTITLPPQLRFTTTLSFDVMHTNGELAGKATVDPFSQKATVTFTDIFERFPLDKAMSLNFNVQINHDNVVVPNTINFVYSGTAYAVFVNENTVVPISPALNKTGYQDENDPSIIHWKVLINSNQASVDNLTLRDIVGPDQYILKETLLAVRSQYIEGDPIDSFDEAASRPYAEDFSKSVTYENDVLGQAIGFTYTIPTPSNNAIYITYDTKLTKAQAVGTDMSNTVAISGNNIKYSNETAYARIEAAYGAARSRVRRNIVTTTTTETTTTSQTTSTTSTTTEATTTSGTQTTTESGTSQSSTSSGTTTGTGSTTSTLPSTTAVTKSQKRLPATGDETGVWLMALGFTLLAGVYFRHSKVKS
;
A
#
# COMPACT_ATOMS: atom_id res chain seq x y z
N MET A 1 51.99 4.09 -61.63
CA MET A 1 50.88 4.85 -60.99
C MET A 1 49.71 3.92 -60.70
N LYS A 2 49.41 3.57 -59.42
CA LYS A 2 48.13 2.97 -58.96
C LYS A 2 48.17 2.65 -57.45
N THR A 3 48.01 3.64 -56.56
CA THR A 3 47.72 3.44 -55.10
C THR A 3 47.44 4.78 -54.38
N LYS A 4 46.42 5.55 -54.79
CA LYS A 4 46.00 6.77 -54.03
C LYS A 4 44.49 6.96 -53.79
N HIS A 5 43.63 6.03 -54.22
CA HIS A 5 42.16 6.18 -54.11
C HIS A 5 41.46 5.16 -53.19
N LYS A 6 42.17 4.23 -52.55
CA LYS A 6 41.55 3.24 -51.64
C LYS A 6 41.63 3.60 -50.15
N LEU A 7 42.50 4.52 -49.74
CA LEU A 7 42.65 4.91 -48.32
C LEU A 7 41.64 5.98 -47.87
N LEU A 8 41.16 6.83 -48.80
CA LEU A 8 40.28 7.96 -48.47
C LEU A 8 38.84 7.53 -48.12
N GLY A 9 38.35 6.42 -48.70
CA GLY A 9 37.02 5.89 -48.41
C GLY A 9 36.89 5.30 -47.00
N PHE A 10 37.93 4.64 -46.49
CA PHE A 10 37.92 4.04 -45.16
C PHE A 10 37.95 5.07 -44.03
N VAL A 11 38.69 6.18 -44.20
CA VAL A 11 38.73 7.25 -43.19
C VAL A 11 37.38 7.98 -43.10
N SER A 12 36.72 8.23 -44.24
CA SER A 12 35.41 8.90 -44.29
C SER A 12 34.29 8.09 -43.63
N ILE A 13 34.26 6.77 -43.86
CA ILE A 13 33.28 5.87 -43.22
C ILE A 13 33.51 5.79 -41.71
N LEU A 14 34.78 5.73 -41.26
CA LEU A 14 35.10 5.66 -39.84
C LEU A 14 34.72 6.95 -39.09
N THR A 15 34.85 8.13 -39.70
CA THR A 15 34.40 9.40 -39.08
C THR A 15 32.88 9.51 -38.99
N ILE A 16 32.12 8.98 -39.96
CA ILE A 16 30.66 8.93 -39.87
C ILE A 16 30.21 7.95 -38.78
N LEU A 17 30.84 6.78 -38.71
CA LEU A 17 30.53 5.77 -37.70
C LEU A 17 30.87 6.23 -36.27
N PHE A 18 31.94 7.00 -36.09
CA PHE A 18 32.32 7.59 -34.80
C PHE A 18 31.42 8.78 -34.40
N GLY A 19 30.94 9.57 -35.39
CA GLY A 19 29.99 10.66 -35.15
C GLY A 19 28.62 10.17 -34.64
N ILE A 20 28.16 9.02 -35.13
CA ILE A 20 26.89 8.40 -34.69
C ILE A 20 27.01 7.77 -33.29
N LEU A 21 28.21 7.32 -32.90
CA LEU A 21 28.46 6.73 -31.58
C LEU A 21 28.61 7.77 -30.45
N LEU A 22 28.69 9.07 -30.79
CA LEU A 22 28.86 10.17 -29.83
C LEU A 22 27.53 10.83 -29.39
N THR A 23 26.39 10.39 -29.93
CA THR A 23 25.06 10.97 -29.59
C THR A 23 24.26 10.16 -28.57
N SER A 24 24.74 9.00 -28.12
CA SER A 24 24.17 8.30 -26.96
C SER A 24 24.59 9.00 -25.66
N ARG A 25 24.03 10.20 -25.41
CA ARG A 25 23.97 10.73 -24.04
C ARG A 25 23.17 9.71 -23.23
N ALA A 26 23.81 9.08 -22.25
CA ALA A 26 23.07 8.47 -21.16
C ALA A 26 22.31 9.60 -20.47
N VAL A 27 20.98 9.65 -20.69
CA VAL A 27 20.10 10.50 -19.91
C VAL A 27 20.05 9.86 -18.54
N HIS A 28 20.92 10.31 -17.65
CA HIS A 28 20.91 9.90 -16.26
C HIS A 28 19.65 10.47 -15.61
N ALA A 29 18.67 9.59 -15.39
CA ALA A 29 17.54 9.83 -14.51
C ALA A 29 18.04 10.40 -13.18
N THR A 30 17.52 11.58 -12.80
CA THR A 30 17.89 12.28 -11.57
C THR A 30 16.75 12.20 -10.56
N GLU A 31 17.07 11.99 -9.29
CA GLU A 31 16.08 12.07 -8.21
C GLU A 31 15.78 13.53 -7.86
N ILE A 32 14.51 13.92 -7.97
CA ILE A 32 14.01 15.26 -7.67
C ILE A 32 13.88 15.44 -6.16
N THR A 33 14.77 16.25 -5.59
CA THR A 33 14.85 16.50 -4.14
C THR A 33 14.31 17.87 -3.71
N ASN A 34 14.20 18.82 -4.64
CA ASN A 34 13.68 20.17 -4.37
C ASN A 34 12.17 20.22 -4.69
N TYR A 35 11.38 19.83 -3.70
CA TYR A 35 9.91 19.87 -3.70
C TYR A 35 9.40 20.21 -2.30
N SER A 36 8.11 20.55 -2.21
CA SER A 36 7.37 20.58 -0.94
C SER A 36 6.30 19.51 -0.95
N ASN A 37 6.04 18.87 0.18
CA ASN A 37 4.98 17.87 0.36
C ASN A 37 4.21 18.17 1.65
N THR A 38 2.89 18.23 1.58
CA THR A 38 2.00 18.20 2.75
C THR A 38 1.19 16.92 2.71
N ALA A 39 1.06 16.24 3.86
CA ALA A 39 0.34 14.98 3.91
C ALA A 39 -0.60 14.83 5.12
N SER A 40 -1.70 14.12 4.89
CA SER A 40 -2.68 13.71 5.90
C SER A 40 -2.86 12.20 5.90
N ILE A 41 -3.21 11.65 7.06
CA ILE A 41 -3.52 10.23 7.25
C ILE A 41 -4.92 10.10 7.84
N THR A 42 -5.74 9.22 7.25
CA THR A 42 -7.11 8.93 7.69
C THR A 42 -7.34 7.42 7.81
N LYS A 43 -8.40 7.04 8.50
CA LYS A 43 -9.05 5.73 8.37
C LYS A 43 -9.75 5.61 7.01
N ALA A 44 -10.24 4.42 6.68
CA ALA A 44 -10.97 4.14 5.44
C ALA A 44 -12.29 4.92 5.28
N ASP A 45 -12.91 5.37 6.37
CA ASP A 45 -14.12 6.22 6.39
C ASP A 45 -13.81 7.73 6.18
N GLY A 46 -12.53 8.10 6.05
CA GLY A 46 -12.07 9.49 5.95
C GLY A 46 -11.84 10.18 7.28
N THR A 47 -12.07 9.52 8.43
CA THR A 47 -11.77 10.06 9.76
C THR A 47 -10.27 10.23 9.95
N ALA A 48 -9.81 11.44 10.26
CA ALA A 48 -8.41 11.72 10.52
C ALA A 48 -7.89 11.00 11.77
N ILE A 49 -6.72 10.38 11.70
CA ILE A 49 -6.11 9.74 12.87
C ILE A 49 -5.62 10.80 13.88
N THR A 50 -6.02 10.65 15.15
CA THR A 50 -5.69 11.60 16.23
C THR A 50 -5.45 10.87 17.55
N ALA A 51 -4.78 11.53 18.50
CA ALA A 51 -4.45 10.97 19.81
C ALA A 51 -5.66 10.55 20.67
N ALA A 52 -6.87 10.98 20.31
CA ALA A 52 -8.11 10.63 21.00
C ALA A 52 -8.73 9.31 20.53
N GLN A 53 -8.19 8.68 19.48
CA GLN A 53 -8.75 7.48 18.86
C GLN A 53 -7.78 6.30 18.92
N ALA A 54 -8.34 5.13 19.21
CA ALA A 54 -7.68 3.87 18.94
C ALA A 54 -7.85 3.47 17.46
N ILE A 55 -6.89 2.72 16.94
CA ILE A 55 -7.01 1.95 15.70
C ILE A 55 -6.79 0.47 16.01
N ASP A 56 -7.51 -0.38 15.29
CA ASP A 56 -7.36 -1.82 15.41
C ASP A 56 -6.05 -2.28 14.76
N TYR A 57 -5.55 -3.44 15.16
CA TYR A 57 -4.22 -3.91 14.78
C TYR A 57 -4.02 -3.96 13.26
N TRP A 58 -5.02 -4.43 12.51
CA TRP A 58 -5.00 -4.51 11.04
C TRP A 58 -5.77 -3.37 10.35
N GLU A 59 -6.06 -2.26 11.04
CA GLU A 59 -6.81 -1.13 10.48
C GLU A 59 -6.12 -0.57 9.21
N PRO A 60 -6.80 -0.56 8.04
CA PRO A 60 -6.28 0.06 6.84
C PRO A 60 -6.35 1.59 6.97
N LEU A 61 -5.21 2.24 6.79
CA LEU A 61 -5.08 3.70 6.80
C LEU A 61 -4.84 4.22 5.38
N SER A 62 -5.37 5.38 5.06
CA SER A 62 -5.16 6.08 3.80
C SER A 62 -4.25 7.27 4.01
N VAL A 63 -3.18 7.37 3.21
CA VAL A 63 -2.27 8.52 3.19
C VAL A 63 -2.55 9.34 1.93
N SER A 64 -2.70 10.66 2.08
CA SER A 64 -2.81 11.61 0.98
C SER A 64 -1.62 12.57 1.01
N ASN A 65 -0.83 12.62 -0.06
CA ASN A 65 0.28 13.54 -0.25
C ASN A 65 -0.07 14.59 -1.32
N ASN A 66 0.25 15.85 -1.04
CA ASN A 66 0.11 16.97 -1.96
C ASN A 66 1.48 17.62 -2.17
N ILE A 67 2.03 17.42 -3.37
CA ILE A 67 3.40 17.74 -3.73
C ILE A 67 3.41 18.91 -4.71
N THR A 68 4.30 19.88 -4.47
CA THR A 68 4.52 21.03 -5.36
C THR A 68 5.99 21.23 -5.64
N PHE A 69 6.34 21.56 -6.89
CA PHE A 69 7.71 21.81 -7.32
C PHE A 69 7.86 23.28 -7.74
N PRO A 70 8.95 23.98 -7.37
CA PRO A 70 9.24 25.33 -7.87
C PRO A 70 9.27 25.40 -9.41
N ASP A 71 8.99 26.58 -9.99
CA ASP A 71 9.02 26.77 -11.45
C ASP A 71 10.45 26.62 -12.02
N GLU A 72 11.47 26.83 -11.19
CA GLU A 72 12.91 26.63 -11.46
C GLU A 72 13.33 25.16 -11.43
N GLN A 73 12.54 24.28 -10.82
CA GLN A 73 12.83 22.85 -10.82
C GLN A 73 12.57 22.28 -12.22
N GLU A 74 13.63 21.96 -12.96
CA GLU A 74 13.52 21.13 -14.15
C GLU A 74 13.18 19.69 -13.74
N ILE A 75 12.23 19.07 -14.44
CA ILE A 75 11.87 17.65 -14.27
C ILE A 75 11.75 17.09 -15.67
N LYS A 76 12.55 16.07 -15.98
CA LYS A 76 12.71 15.51 -17.32
C LYS A 76 12.19 14.09 -17.41
N ALA A 77 11.94 13.63 -18.63
CA ALA A 77 11.57 12.24 -18.87
C ALA A 77 12.63 11.27 -18.29
N GLY A 78 12.19 10.40 -17.40
CA GLY A 78 13.03 9.45 -16.68
C GLY A 78 13.48 9.89 -15.28
N ASP A 79 13.40 11.18 -14.93
CA ASP A 79 13.67 11.64 -13.55
C ASP A 79 12.69 11.02 -12.56
N THR A 80 13.07 10.92 -11.29
CA THR A 80 12.27 10.24 -10.26
C THR A 80 11.90 11.12 -9.08
N LEU A 81 10.80 10.80 -8.39
CA LEU A 81 10.48 11.28 -7.05
C LEU A 81 10.28 10.09 -6.12
N THR A 82 10.94 10.09 -4.96
CA THR A 82 10.73 9.08 -3.92
C THR A 82 10.07 9.70 -2.69
N ILE A 83 8.96 9.11 -2.24
CA ILE A 83 8.36 9.34 -0.93
C ILE A 83 8.66 8.10 -0.07
N THR A 84 9.26 8.28 1.11
CA THR A 84 9.58 7.18 2.04
C THR A 84 8.62 7.23 3.23
N LEU A 85 8.09 6.08 3.65
CA LEU A 85 7.26 6.00 4.87
C LEU A 85 8.12 6.12 6.15
N PRO A 86 7.56 6.64 7.25
CA PRO A 86 8.20 6.53 8.56
C PRO A 86 8.19 5.06 9.03
N PRO A 87 9.16 4.59 9.84
CA PRO A 87 9.28 3.18 10.21
C PRO A 87 8.06 2.55 10.88
N GLN A 88 7.16 3.36 11.46
CA GLN A 88 5.92 2.96 12.10
C GLN A 88 4.79 2.62 11.12
N LEU A 89 4.94 2.95 9.83
CA LEU A 89 3.99 2.65 8.77
C LEU A 89 4.62 1.67 7.76
N ARG A 90 3.76 0.87 7.12
CA ARG A 90 4.15 -0.01 6.01
C ARG A 90 3.16 0.04 4.87
N PHE A 91 3.66 -0.07 3.64
CA PHE A 91 2.87 -0.63 2.56
C PHE A 91 2.62 -2.12 2.83
N THR A 92 1.46 -2.59 2.42
CA THR A 92 0.99 -3.98 2.59
C THR A 92 1.26 -4.84 1.37
N THR A 93 1.26 -4.25 0.17
CA THR A 93 1.48 -4.93 -1.11
C THR A 93 2.12 -4.01 -2.15
N THR A 94 2.73 -4.62 -3.16
CA THR A 94 3.33 -3.91 -4.30
C THR A 94 2.24 -3.48 -5.30
N LEU A 95 2.05 -2.16 -5.48
CA LEU A 95 1.10 -1.63 -6.48
C LEU A 95 1.82 -0.71 -7.46
N SER A 96 1.57 -0.90 -8.77
CA SER A 96 2.00 0.02 -9.82
C SER A 96 0.79 0.73 -10.44
N PHE A 97 0.88 2.04 -10.61
CA PHE A 97 -0.21 2.89 -11.10
C PHE A 97 0.30 4.05 -11.95
N ASP A 98 -0.58 4.56 -12.81
CA ASP A 98 -0.29 5.73 -13.64
C ASP A 98 -0.70 7.02 -12.93
N VAL A 99 0.19 8.01 -12.94
CA VAL A 99 -0.11 9.38 -12.49
C VAL A 99 -0.57 10.17 -13.71
N MET A 100 -1.85 10.48 -13.81
CA MET A 100 -2.41 11.18 -14.97
C MET A 100 -2.36 12.70 -14.78
N HIS A 101 -1.95 13.43 -15.81
CA HIS A 101 -2.01 14.88 -15.86
C HIS A 101 -3.47 15.34 -16.14
N THR A 102 -3.85 16.55 -15.68
CA THR A 102 -5.20 17.11 -15.86
C THR A 102 -5.64 17.31 -17.31
N ASN A 103 -4.74 17.20 -18.30
CA ASN A 103 -5.08 17.20 -19.73
C ASN A 103 -5.31 15.79 -20.32
N GLY A 104 -5.22 14.73 -19.51
CA GLY A 104 -5.38 13.33 -19.93
C GLY A 104 -4.10 12.63 -20.40
N GLU A 105 -2.94 13.32 -20.43
CA GLU A 105 -1.66 12.69 -20.72
C GLU A 105 -1.04 12.04 -19.47
N LEU A 106 -0.22 11.00 -19.66
CA LEU A 106 0.53 10.38 -18.56
C LEU A 106 1.59 11.36 -18.04
N ALA A 107 1.61 11.63 -16.74
CA ALA A 107 2.64 12.46 -16.11
C ALA A 107 3.83 11.64 -15.61
N GLY A 108 3.58 10.44 -15.10
CA GLY A 108 4.60 9.51 -14.63
C GLY A 108 4.01 8.14 -14.30
N LYS A 109 4.88 7.14 -14.18
CA LYS A 109 4.52 5.81 -13.65
C LYS A 109 4.99 5.71 -12.22
N ALA A 110 4.12 5.28 -11.33
CA ALA A 110 4.39 5.17 -9.91
C ALA A 110 4.32 3.72 -9.44
N THR A 111 5.12 3.37 -8.44
CA THR A 111 5.08 2.08 -7.75
C THR A 111 5.26 2.30 -6.25
N VAL A 112 4.44 1.65 -5.43
CA VAL A 112 4.68 1.47 -3.99
C VAL A 112 5.30 0.09 -3.75
N ASP A 113 6.24 0.01 -2.82
CA ASP A 113 7.04 -1.18 -2.54
C ASP A 113 7.08 -1.44 -1.01
N PRO A 114 6.53 -2.58 -0.52
CA PRO A 114 6.53 -2.95 0.90
C PRO A 114 7.91 -3.40 1.42
N PHE A 115 8.88 -3.70 0.58
CA PHE A 115 10.23 -4.09 1.03
C PHE A 115 11.10 -2.86 1.29
N SER A 116 11.11 -1.89 0.36
CA SER A 116 11.87 -0.64 0.56
C SER A 116 11.09 0.45 1.30
N GLN A 117 9.80 0.25 1.54
CA GLN A 117 8.87 1.18 2.19
C GLN A 117 8.80 2.56 1.50
N LYS A 118 8.80 2.52 0.17
CA LYS A 118 8.86 3.70 -0.71
C LYS A 118 7.76 3.70 -1.76
N ALA A 119 7.25 4.89 -2.05
CA ALA A 119 6.52 5.19 -3.26
C ALA A 119 7.45 5.96 -4.22
N THR A 120 7.74 5.40 -5.39
CA THR A 120 8.62 6.00 -6.39
C THR A 120 7.82 6.32 -7.65
N VAL A 121 7.91 7.56 -8.13
CA VAL A 121 7.37 8.01 -9.42
C VAL A 121 8.52 8.20 -10.40
N THR A 122 8.40 7.67 -11.62
CA THR A 122 9.27 7.99 -12.76
C THR A 122 8.50 8.89 -13.72
N PHE A 123 9.01 10.09 -13.97
CA PHE A 123 8.33 11.11 -14.77
C PHE A 123 8.46 10.90 -16.28
N THR A 124 7.48 11.43 -16.99
CA THR A 124 7.48 11.61 -18.46
C THR A 124 8.01 13.02 -18.82
N ASP A 125 7.93 13.39 -20.10
CA ASP A 125 8.28 14.74 -20.59
C ASP A 125 7.23 15.82 -20.26
N ILE A 126 6.13 15.49 -19.56
CA ILE A 126 5.01 16.41 -19.34
C ILE A 126 5.47 17.71 -18.67
N PHE A 127 6.36 17.64 -17.68
CA PHE A 127 6.85 18.81 -16.96
C PHE A 127 7.98 19.56 -17.69
N GLU A 128 8.55 19.00 -18.75
CA GLU A 128 9.40 19.76 -19.68
C GLU A 128 8.53 20.64 -20.60
N ARG A 129 7.40 20.09 -21.07
CA ARG A 129 6.42 20.74 -21.95
C ARG A 129 5.55 21.77 -21.22
N PHE A 130 5.23 21.50 -19.96
CA PHE A 130 4.40 22.33 -19.09
C PHE A 130 5.18 22.66 -17.79
N PRO A 131 6.17 23.57 -17.84
CA PRO A 131 7.17 23.70 -16.77
C PRO A 131 6.74 24.53 -15.54
N LEU A 132 5.55 25.14 -15.55
CA LEU A 132 5.11 26.05 -14.48
C LEU A 132 3.96 25.49 -13.63
N ASP A 133 3.78 25.99 -12.41
CA ASP A 133 2.76 25.59 -11.43
C ASP A 133 2.70 24.06 -11.20
N LYS A 134 3.84 23.38 -11.31
CA LYS A 134 3.96 21.92 -11.27
C LYS A 134 3.52 21.38 -9.90
N ALA A 135 2.49 20.54 -9.89
CA ALA A 135 1.99 19.90 -8.68
C ALA A 135 1.50 18.48 -8.97
N MET A 136 1.51 17.64 -7.95
CA MET A 136 1.10 16.23 -8.00
C MET A 136 0.44 15.83 -6.68
N SER A 137 -0.57 14.97 -6.74
CA SER A 137 -1.06 14.24 -5.57
C SER A 137 -0.69 12.76 -5.69
N LEU A 138 -0.28 12.16 -4.57
CA LEU A 138 -0.04 10.73 -4.45
C LEU A 138 -0.79 10.21 -3.23
N ASN A 139 -1.70 9.27 -3.44
CA ASN A 139 -2.56 8.70 -2.41
C ASN A 139 -2.34 7.20 -2.40
N PHE A 140 -2.21 6.61 -1.22
CA PHE A 140 -1.98 5.18 -1.06
C PHE A 140 -2.43 4.68 0.31
N ASN A 141 -2.77 3.41 0.38
CA ASN A 141 -3.06 2.74 1.64
C ASN A 141 -1.76 2.32 2.35
N VAL A 142 -1.80 2.30 3.67
CA VAL A 142 -0.74 1.81 4.57
C VAL A 142 -1.38 1.12 5.77
N GLN A 143 -0.58 0.34 6.48
CA GLN A 143 -0.90 -0.16 7.82
C GLN A 143 0.18 0.27 8.82
N ILE A 144 -0.09 0.02 10.10
CA ILE A 144 0.95 0.07 11.12
C ILE A 144 1.98 -1.04 10.88
N ASN A 145 3.26 -0.72 11.05
CA ASN A 145 4.36 -1.66 10.87
C ASN A 145 4.71 -2.34 12.20
N HIS A 146 4.03 -3.44 12.49
CA HIS A 146 4.16 -4.21 13.73
C HIS A 146 5.50 -4.94 13.91
N ASP A 147 6.31 -5.07 12.86
CA ASP A 147 7.70 -5.53 13.01
C ASP A 147 8.56 -4.48 13.74
N ASN A 148 8.18 -3.20 13.61
CA ASN A 148 8.88 -2.04 14.18
C ASN A 148 8.18 -1.43 15.39
N VAL A 149 6.93 -1.79 15.70
CA VAL A 149 6.19 -1.27 16.85
C VAL A 149 5.66 -2.38 17.76
N VAL A 150 5.82 -2.19 19.07
CA VAL A 150 5.22 -3.07 20.08
C VAL A 150 3.88 -2.48 20.52
N VAL A 151 2.84 -3.30 20.49
CA VAL A 151 1.45 -2.97 20.80
C VAL A 151 0.90 -3.97 21.84
N PRO A 152 -0.14 -3.64 22.64
CA PRO A 152 -0.95 -2.42 22.58
C PRO A 152 -0.22 -1.20 23.16
N ASN A 153 -0.17 -0.08 22.42
CA ASN A 153 0.61 1.10 22.81
C ASN A 153 0.21 2.36 22.02
N THR A 154 0.55 3.54 22.54
CA THR A 154 0.54 4.79 21.78
C THR A 154 1.83 4.96 20.99
N ILE A 155 1.75 4.82 19.67
CA ILE A 155 2.86 5.12 18.76
C ILE A 155 2.90 6.62 18.45
N ASN A 156 4.12 7.15 18.29
CA ASN A 156 4.36 8.55 17.94
C ASN A 156 5.32 8.62 16.74
N PHE A 157 4.97 9.39 15.71
CA PHE A 157 5.81 9.54 14.51
C PHE A 157 5.56 10.88 13.83
N VAL A 158 6.44 11.26 12.90
CA VAL A 158 6.30 12.47 12.08
C VAL A 158 6.27 12.05 10.61
N TYR A 159 5.33 12.60 9.84
CA TYR A 159 5.24 12.39 8.40
C TYR A 159 4.91 13.71 7.69
N SER A 160 5.73 14.05 6.68
CA SER A 160 5.64 15.32 5.92
C SER A 160 5.48 16.57 6.80
N GLY A 161 6.21 16.62 7.92
CA GLY A 161 6.18 17.71 8.90
C GLY A 161 5.05 17.66 9.94
N THR A 162 4.04 16.82 9.74
CA THR A 162 2.93 16.62 10.69
C THR A 162 3.28 15.55 11.72
N ALA A 163 3.09 15.85 13.01
CA ALA A 163 3.26 14.89 14.10
C ALA A 163 1.95 14.11 14.35
N TYR A 164 2.07 12.80 14.49
CA TYR A 164 0.98 11.87 14.76
C TYR A 164 1.24 11.14 16.07
N ALA A 165 0.18 10.98 16.87
CA ALA A 165 0.14 10.13 18.05
C ALA A 165 -1.16 9.32 18.00
N VAL A 166 -1.07 7.99 18.06
CA VAL A 166 -2.22 7.08 17.87
C VAL A 166 -2.06 5.88 18.80
N PHE A 167 -3.14 5.46 19.47
CA PHE A 167 -3.16 4.21 20.22
C PHE A 167 -3.52 3.04 19.29
N VAL A 168 -2.74 1.97 19.33
CA VAL A 168 -2.94 0.77 18.51
C VAL A 168 -3.31 -0.39 19.42
N ASN A 169 -4.40 -1.08 19.09
CA ASN A 169 -4.85 -2.27 19.81
C ASN A 169 -3.94 -3.48 19.53
N GLU A 170 -4.09 -4.55 20.32
CA GLU A 170 -3.36 -5.81 20.16
C GLU A 170 -3.99 -6.76 19.12
N ASN A 171 -3.23 -7.73 18.61
CA ASN A 171 -3.70 -8.77 17.68
C ASN A 171 -4.21 -10.00 18.45
N THR A 172 -5.31 -9.86 19.17
CA THR A 172 -5.97 -10.99 19.84
C THR A 172 -7.21 -11.42 19.07
N VAL A 173 -7.36 -12.72 18.82
CA VAL A 173 -8.68 -13.29 18.54
C VAL A 173 -9.31 -13.70 19.86
N VAL A 174 -10.57 -13.34 20.08
CA VAL A 174 -11.29 -13.77 21.29
C VAL A 174 -11.47 -15.29 21.22
N PRO A 175 -10.98 -16.09 22.19
CA PRO A 175 -11.12 -17.54 22.13
C PRO A 175 -12.58 -17.96 22.24
N ILE A 176 -13.05 -18.79 21.28
CA ILE A 176 -14.47 -19.15 21.14
C ILE A 176 -14.64 -20.61 20.69
N SER A 177 -15.66 -21.27 21.24
CA SER A 177 -15.94 -22.69 20.97
C SER A 177 -17.43 -23.05 21.14
N PRO A 178 -18.02 -23.89 20.26
CA PRO A 178 -17.59 -24.16 18.89
C PRO A 178 -17.99 -22.97 18.00
N ALA A 179 -17.04 -22.09 17.76
CA ALA A 179 -17.17 -21.03 16.77
C ALA A 179 -15.85 -20.92 16.01
N LEU A 180 -15.80 -19.99 15.08
CA LEU A 180 -14.72 -19.85 14.12
C LEU A 180 -14.32 -18.38 14.05
N ASN A 181 -13.09 -18.12 13.63
CA ASN A 181 -12.59 -16.82 13.22
C ASN A 181 -11.97 -17.01 11.83
N LYS A 182 -12.18 -16.06 10.92
CA LYS A 182 -11.57 -16.06 9.59
C LYS A 182 -11.01 -14.68 9.29
N THR A 183 -9.83 -14.64 8.67
CA THR A 183 -9.22 -13.40 8.19
C THR A 183 -8.60 -13.63 6.83
N GLY A 184 -8.45 -12.56 6.04
CA GLY A 184 -7.72 -12.60 4.79
C GLY A 184 -7.03 -11.28 4.49
N TYR A 185 -5.90 -11.37 3.78
CA TYR A 185 -5.08 -10.21 3.42
C TYR A 185 -4.40 -10.46 2.06
N GLN A 186 -4.18 -9.37 1.33
CA GLN A 186 -3.52 -9.40 0.02
C GLN A 186 -2.04 -9.78 0.17
N ASP A 187 -1.49 -10.55 -0.77
CA ASP A 187 -0.07 -10.91 -0.81
C ASP A 187 0.81 -9.68 -1.06
N GLU A 188 1.99 -9.64 -0.44
CA GLU A 188 2.88 -8.48 -0.48
C GLU A 188 3.59 -8.27 -1.83
N ASN A 189 3.77 -9.35 -2.59
CA ASN A 189 4.48 -9.41 -3.88
C ASN A 189 3.53 -9.41 -5.08
N ASP A 190 2.51 -10.27 -5.05
CA ASP A 190 1.54 -10.45 -6.12
C ASP A 190 0.14 -9.98 -5.65
N PRO A 191 -0.29 -8.74 -5.97
CA PRO A 191 -1.60 -8.23 -5.57
C PRO A 191 -2.79 -9.00 -6.19
N SER A 192 -2.56 -10.00 -7.05
CA SER A 192 -3.61 -10.94 -7.46
C SER A 192 -3.81 -12.11 -6.50
N ILE A 193 -2.98 -12.28 -5.47
CA ILE A 193 -3.09 -13.34 -4.46
C ILE A 193 -3.65 -12.77 -3.15
N ILE A 194 -4.49 -13.56 -2.49
CA ILE A 194 -5.06 -13.28 -1.17
C ILE A 194 -4.86 -14.52 -0.29
N HIS A 195 -4.16 -14.34 0.82
CA HIS A 195 -4.00 -15.34 1.87
C HIS A 195 -5.26 -15.38 2.75
N TRP A 196 -5.74 -16.56 3.08
CA TRP A 196 -6.84 -16.78 4.02
C TRP A 196 -6.37 -17.64 5.19
N LYS A 197 -6.69 -17.21 6.42
CA LYS A 197 -6.51 -18.00 7.64
C LYS A 197 -7.87 -18.26 8.29
N VAL A 198 -8.09 -19.48 8.77
CA VAL A 198 -9.29 -19.91 9.52
C VAL A 198 -8.84 -20.58 10.81
N LEU A 199 -9.49 -20.24 11.92
CA LEU A 199 -9.29 -20.88 13.22
C LEU A 199 -10.65 -21.28 13.78
N ILE A 200 -10.86 -22.57 14.05
CA ILE A 200 -12.13 -23.14 14.53
C ILE A 200 -11.89 -23.78 15.90
N ASN A 201 -12.84 -23.62 16.82
CA ASN A 201 -12.81 -24.25 18.15
C ASN A 201 -11.56 -23.85 18.97
N SER A 202 -11.20 -22.57 18.97
CA SER A 202 -9.96 -22.09 19.58
C SER A 202 -9.91 -22.23 21.10
N ASN A 203 -11.06 -22.26 21.78
CA ASN A 203 -11.15 -22.60 23.21
C ASN A 203 -11.24 -24.14 23.47
N GLN A 204 -10.95 -24.97 22.46
CA GLN A 204 -10.70 -26.41 22.57
C GLN A 204 -11.79 -27.23 23.28
N ALA A 205 -13.06 -26.82 23.13
CA ALA A 205 -14.20 -27.57 23.62
C ALA A 205 -14.40 -28.89 22.85
N SER A 206 -15.17 -29.81 23.43
CA SER A 206 -15.50 -31.07 22.78
C SER A 206 -16.42 -30.84 21.59
N VAL A 207 -15.99 -31.29 20.42
CA VAL A 207 -16.71 -31.24 19.14
C VAL A 207 -16.89 -32.66 18.60
N ASP A 208 -18.08 -32.98 18.11
CA ASP A 208 -18.42 -34.28 17.52
C ASP A 208 -18.96 -34.13 16.10
N ASN A 209 -18.41 -34.94 15.19
CA ASN A 209 -18.73 -34.94 13.76
C ASN A 209 -18.62 -33.55 13.09
N LEU A 210 -17.58 -32.78 13.45
CA LEU A 210 -17.39 -31.41 12.97
C LEU A 210 -17.17 -31.42 11.45
N THR A 211 -18.14 -30.87 10.73
CA THR A 211 -18.08 -30.62 9.29
C THR A 211 -17.85 -29.15 9.05
N LEU A 212 -16.76 -28.82 8.36
CA LEU A 212 -16.44 -27.48 7.87
C LEU A 212 -16.65 -27.41 6.36
N ARG A 213 -17.25 -26.32 5.88
CA ARG A 213 -17.38 -25.98 4.46
C ARG A 213 -16.97 -24.53 4.24
N ASP A 214 -16.01 -24.32 3.35
CA ASP A 214 -15.46 -23.02 2.98
C ASP A 214 -15.79 -22.73 1.51
N ILE A 215 -16.24 -21.51 1.20
CA ILE A 215 -16.63 -21.05 -0.13
C ILE A 215 -16.07 -19.64 -0.34
N VAL A 216 -15.23 -19.50 -1.36
CA VAL A 216 -14.65 -18.21 -1.76
C VAL A 216 -15.71 -17.38 -2.48
N GLY A 217 -15.62 -16.06 -2.32
CA GLY A 217 -16.47 -15.12 -3.05
C GLY A 217 -16.20 -15.11 -4.56
N PRO A 218 -16.98 -14.33 -5.33
CA PRO A 218 -16.79 -14.22 -6.77
C PRO A 218 -15.37 -13.74 -7.15
N ASP A 219 -15.00 -14.01 -8.39
CA ASP A 219 -13.73 -13.63 -9.02
C ASP A 219 -12.45 -14.15 -8.32
N GLN A 220 -12.56 -15.18 -7.48
CA GLN A 220 -11.46 -15.86 -6.80
C GLN A 220 -11.49 -17.35 -7.10
N TYR A 221 -10.32 -18.00 -7.07
CA TYR A 221 -10.21 -19.46 -6.98
C TYR A 221 -9.08 -19.87 -6.04
N ILE A 222 -9.20 -21.06 -5.44
CA ILE A 222 -8.26 -21.61 -4.46
C ILE A 222 -7.04 -22.22 -5.16
N LEU A 223 -5.85 -21.86 -4.69
CA LEU A 223 -4.57 -22.49 -5.04
C LEU A 223 -4.40 -23.76 -4.21
N LYS A 224 -4.87 -24.90 -4.72
CA LYS A 224 -4.98 -26.19 -4.00
C LYS A 224 -3.67 -26.67 -3.36
N GLU A 225 -2.55 -26.30 -3.95
CA GLU A 225 -1.19 -26.60 -3.52
C GLU A 225 -0.73 -25.83 -2.26
N THR A 226 -1.42 -24.74 -1.93
CA THR A 226 -1.13 -23.88 -0.76
C THR A 226 -1.92 -24.27 0.49
N LEU A 227 -2.93 -25.15 0.34
CA LEU A 227 -3.78 -25.55 1.45
C LEU A 227 -3.01 -26.35 2.49
N LEU A 228 -2.96 -25.78 3.70
CA LEU A 228 -2.62 -26.47 4.94
C LEU A 228 -3.88 -26.46 5.83
N ALA A 229 -4.39 -27.64 6.17
CA ALA A 229 -5.55 -27.82 7.04
C ALA A 229 -5.22 -28.88 8.10
N VAL A 230 -5.18 -28.46 9.37
CA VAL A 230 -4.61 -29.24 10.47
C VAL A 230 -5.49 -29.23 11.71
N ARG A 231 -5.44 -30.34 12.46
CA ARG A 231 -5.89 -30.37 13.85
C ARG A 231 -4.72 -29.97 14.74
N SER A 232 -4.78 -28.80 15.35
CA SER A 232 -3.76 -28.35 16.31
C SER A 232 -3.77 -29.27 17.54
N GLN A 233 -2.60 -29.52 18.14
CA GLN A 233 -2.47 -30.34 19.35
C GLN A 233 -3.36 -29.79 20.46
N TYR A 234 -4.15 -30.68 21.07
CA TYR A 234 -4.98 -30.34 22.22
C TYR A 234 -4.12 -30.18 23.48
N ILE A 235 -4.34 -29.10 24.21
CA ILE A 235 -3.70 -28.80 25.50
C ILE A 235 -4.79 -28.32 26.46
N GLU A 236 -5.03 -29.07 27.54
CA GLU A 236 -6.10 -28.77 28.50
C GLU A 236 -5.83 -27.46 29.24
N GLY A 237 -6.79 -26.53 29.19
CA GLY A 237 -6.69 -25.21 29.84
C GLY A 237 -5.89 -24.17 29.08
N ASP A 238 -5.42 -24.49 27.87
CA ASP A 238 -4.56 -23.63 27.04
C ASP A 238 -5.25 -23.36 25.69
N PRO A 239 -6.11 -22.32 25.59
CA PRO A 239 -6.79 -21.97 24.35
C PRO A 239 -5.80 -21.51 23.27
N ILE A 240 -6.29 -21.24 22.06
CA ILE A 240 -5.54 -20.51 21.03
C ILE A 240 -6.06 -19.07 20.96
N ASP A 241 -5.20 -18.08 21.18
CA ASP A 241 -5.53 -16.65 21.27
C ASP A 241 -5.14 -15.84 20.02
N SER A 242 -4.42 -16.45 19.08
CA SER A 242 -3.93 -15.80 17.87
C SER A 242 -3.72 -16.78 16.71
N PHE A 243 -3.77 -16.26 15.48
CA PHE A 243 -3.47 -17.06 14.28
C PHE A 243 -2.00 -17.50 14.20
N ASP A 244 -1.09 -16.77 14.85
CA ASP A 244 0.36 -17.07 14.80
C ASP A 244 0.74 -18.13 15.85
N GLU A 245 0.06 -18.16 16.99
CA GLU A 245 0.04 -19.31 17.88
C GLU A 245 -0.55 -20.55 17.17
N ALA A 246 -1.69 -20.40 16.47
CA ALA A 246 -2.30 -21.50 15.72
C ALA A 246 -1.35 -22.12 14.68
N ALA A 247 -0.57 -21.28 14.00
CA ALA A 247 0.41 -21.69 12.98
C ALA A 247 1.67 -22.34 13.58
N SER A 248 2.03 -22.03 14.82
CA SER A 248 3.22 -22.55 15.50
C SER A 248 2.95 -23.74 16.43
N ARG A 249 1.69 -23.95 16.86
CA ARG A 249 1.27 -25.09 17.67
C ARG A 249 1.42 -26.41 16.90
N PRO A 250 2.07 -27.45 17.47
CA PRO A 250 2.24 -28.75 16.80
C PRO A 250 0.90 -29.35 16.34
N TYR A 251 0.93 -30.15 15.27
CA TYR A 251 -0.27 -30.74 14.70
C TYR A 251 -0.50 -32.16 15.25
N ALA A 252 -1.75 -32.47 15.61
CA ALA A 252 -2.21 -33.83 15.88
C ALA A 252 -2.51 -34.59 14.57
N GLU A 253 -2.94 -33.88 13.53
CA GLU A 253 -3.21 -34.43 12.19
C GLU A 253 -3.11 -33.33 11.13
N ASP A 254 -2.56 -33.65 9.96
CA ASP A 254 -2.69 -32.90 8.72
C ASP A 254 -3.70 -33.61 7.81
N PHE A 255 -4.80 -32.92 7.49
CA PHE A 255 -5.89 -33.44 6.65
C PHE A 255 -6.02 -32.66 5.33
N SER A 256 -5.03 -31.84 4.95
CA SER A 256 -5.04 -30.99 3.76
C SER A 256 -5.38 -31.73 2.45
N LYS A 257 -4.93 -32.99 2.35
CA LYS A 257 -5.17 -33.86 1.18
C LYS A 257 -6.49 -34.63 1.22
N SER A 258 -7.23 -34.53 2.32
CA SER A 258 -8.48 -35.27 2.57
C SER A 258 -9.73 -34.40 2.34
N VAL A 259 -9.57 -33.11 2.03
CA VAL A 259 -10.69 -32.21 1.73
C VAL A 259 -11.33 -32.55 0.38
N THR A 260 -12.65 -32.38 0.28
CA THR A 260 -13.38 -32.48 -1.00
C THR A 260 -13.57 -31.09 -1.58
N TYR A 261 -13.00 -30.82 -2.75
CA TYR A 261 -13.11 -29.53 -3.43
C TYR A 261 -14.44 -29.34 -4.18
N GLU A 262 -15.06 -28.19 -4.00
CA GLU A 262 -16.12 -27.67 -4.85
C GLU A 262 -15.46 -26.87 -6.00
N ASN A 263 -15.82 -27.16 -7.24
CA ASN A 263 -15.23 -26.52 -8.41
C ASN A 263 -16.30 -25.84 -9.27
N ASP A 264 -15.92 -24.76 -9.95
CA ASP A 264 -16.77 -24.03 -10.88
C ASP A 264 -16.92 -24.74 -12.24
N VAL A 265 -17.58 -24.08 -13.19
CA VAL A 265 -17.76 -24.59 -14.56
C VAL A 265 -16.47 -24.69 -15.39
N LEU A 266 -15.38 -24.07 -14.93
CA LEU A 266 -14.04 -24.11 -15.55
C LEU A 266 -13.11 -25.12 -14.85
N GLY A 267 -13.57 -25.78 -13.78
CA GLY A 267 -12.78 -26.71 -12.97
C GLY A 267 -11.86 -26.04 -11.93
N GLN A 268 -11.99 -24.73 -11.73
CA GLN A 268 -11.31 -23.97 -10.69
C GLN A 268 -11.94 -24.26 -9.33
N ALA A 269 -11.16 -24.47 -8.27
CA ALA A 269 -11.74 -24.66 -6.94
C ALA A 269 -12.27 -23.33 -6.39
N ILE A 270 -13.53 -23.35 -5.96
CA ILE A 270 -14.23 -22.22 -5.34
C ILE A 270 -14.64 -22.54 -3.90
N GLY A 271 -14.24 -23.70 -3.38
CA GLY A 271 -14.48 -24.08 -2.00
C GLY A 271 -13.99 -25.49 -1.69
N PHE A 272 -14.11 -25.87 -0.43
CA PHE A 272 -13.84 -27.22 0.03
C PHE A 272 -14.71 -27.60 1.24
N THR A 273 -14.84 -28.90 1.49
CA THR A 273 -15.54 -29.46 2.63
C THR A 273 -14.72 -30.58 3.25
N TYR A 274 -14.72 -30.67 4.59
CA TYR A 274 -14.15 -31.79 5.33
C TYR A 274 -14.97 -32.07 6.59
N THR A 275 -15.06 -33.34 6.97
CA THR A 275 -15.73 -33.80 8.20
C THR A 275 -14.75 -34.57 9.07
N ILE A 276 -14.59 -34.13 10.30
CA ILE A 276 -13.81 -34.81 11.33
C ILE A 276 -14.67 -35.95 11.88
N PRO A 277 -14.33 -37.23 11.61
CA PRO A 277 -15.26 -38.35 11.78
C PRO A 277 -15.40 -38.84 13.23
N THR A 278 -14.62 -38.29 14.17
CA THR A 278 -14.57 -38.71 15.57
C THR A 278 -14.67 -37.51 16.50
N PRO A 279 -15.22 -37.66 17.72
CA PRO A 279 -15.12 -36.67 18.77
C PRO A 279 -13.69 -36.19 18.99
N SER A 280 -13.53 -34.89 19.23
CA SER A 280 -12.26 -34.19 19.29
C SER A 280 -12.35 -32.98 20.21
N ASN A 281 -11.24 -32.57 20.81
CA ASN A 281 -11.09 -31.27 21.47
C ASN A 281 -10.13 -30.34 20.71
N ASN A 282 -9.54 -30.82 19.62
CA ASN A 282 -8.57 -30.04 18.84
C ASN A 282 -9.22 -28.76 18.29
N ALA A 283 -8.47 -27.67 18.33
CA ALA A 283 -8.71 -26.54 17.44
C ALA A 283 -8.32 -26.93 16.00
N ILE A 284 -8.95 -26.30 15.02
CA ILE A 284 -8.66 -26.50 13.60
C ILE A 284 -8.02 -25.22 13.07
N TYR A 285 -6.81 -25.32 12.54
CA TYR A 285 -6.15 -24.24 11.83
C TYR A 285 -6.14 -24.58 10.34
N ILE A 286 -6.52 -23.61 9.52
CA ILE A 286 -6.46 -23.72 8.06
C ILE A 286 -5.83 -22.45 7.51
N THR A 287 -4.86 -22.61 6.60
CA THR A 287 -4.34 -21.52 5.78
C THR A 287 -4.28 -21.96 4.32
N TYR A 288 -4.63 -21.07 3.40
CA TYR A 288 -4.56 -21.29 1.96
C TYR A 288 -4.63 -19.97 1.21
N ASP A 289 -4.17 -19.99 -0.02
CA ASP A 289 -4.20 -18.83 -0.90
C ASP A 289 -5.31 -18.95 -1.94
N THR A 290 -5.82 -17.79 -2.34
CA THR A 290 -6.70 -17.64 -3.50
C THR A 290 -6.07 -16.69 -4.49
N LYS A 291 -6.37 -16.89 -5.78
CA LYS A 291 -5.94 -15.98 -6.85
C LYS A 291 -7.15 -15.35 -7.51
N LEU A 292 -7.05 -14.04 -7.78
CA LEU A 292 -8.04 -13.27 -8.51
C LEU A 292 -8.09 -13.72 -9.98
N THR A 293 -9.29 -13.94 -10.51
CA THR A 293 -9.52 -14.30 -11.92
C THR A 293 -9.35 -13.10 -12.86
N LYS A 294 -9.44 -11.88 -12.33
CA LYS A 294 -9.32 -10.61 -13.05
C LYS A 294 -8.87 -9.50 -12.09
N ALA A 295 -8.35 -8.39 -12.64
CA ALA A 295 -8.08 -7.19 -11.87
C ALA A 295 -9.37 -6.63 -11.25
N GLN A 296 -9.30 -6.29 -9.96
CA GLN A 296 -10.43 -5.74 -9.21
C GLN A 296 -10.33 -4.22 -9.09
N ALA A 297 -11.46 -3.58 -8.81
CA ALA A 297 -11.43 -2.16 -8.49
C ALA A 297 -10.69 -1.94 -7.16
N VAL A 298 -9.88 -0.90 -7.10
CA VAL A 298 -9.19 -0.47 -5.88
C VAL A 298 -10.19 -0.23 -4.74
N GLY A 299 -9.90 -0.75 -3.55
CA GLY A 299 -10.79 -0.68 -2.38
C GLY A 299 -11.96 -1.67 -2.39
N THR A 300 -12.00 -2.61 -3.33
CA THR A 300 -12.95 -3.75 -3.29
C THR A 300 -12.62 -4.67 -2.12
N ASP A 301 -13.65 -5.08 -1.38
CA ASP A 301 -13.52 -6.06 -0.30
C ASP A 301 -13.88 -7.46 -0.84
N MET A 302 -12.87 -8.30 -1.06
CA MET A 302 -13.04 -9.67 -1.57
C MET A 302 -13.52 -10.58 -0.45
N SER A 303 -14.71 -11.17 -0.61
CA SER A 303 -15.34 -11.97 0.43
C SER A 303 -14.93 -13.44 0.38
N ASN A 304 -14.99 -14.11 1.53
CA ASN A 304 -14.81 -15.55 1.65
C ASN A 304 -15.54 -16.06 2.90
N THR A 305 -16.34 -17.11 2.78
CA THR A 305 -17.25 -17.60 3.84
C THR A 305 -16.94 -19.02 4.26
N VAL A 306 -16.73 -19.24 5.56
CA VAL A 306 -16.63 -20.59 6.14
C VAL A 306 -17.82 -20.85 7.06
N ALA A 307 -18.31 -22.08 7.06
CA ALA A 307 -19.41 -22.57 7.88
C ALA A 307 -19.04 -23.87 8.59
N ILE A 308 -19.55 -24.06 9.79
CA ILE A 308 -19.36 -25.28 10.59
C ILE A 308 -20.69 -25.88 11.05
N SER A 309 -20.70 -27.20 11.24
CA SER A 309 -21.83 -27.98 11.76
C SER A 309 -21.34 -29.28 12.38
N GLY A 310 -22.19 -30.01 13.10
CA GLY A 310 -21.86 -31.31 13.69
C GLY A 310 -22.93 -31.77 14.68
N ASN A 311 -22.68 -32.87 15.39
CA ASN A 311 -23.68 -33.50 16.25
C ASN A 311 -23.99 -32.66 17.50
N ASN A 312 -22.97 -32.01 18.08
CA ASN A 312 -23.09 -31.13 19.23
C ASN A 312 -22.74 -29.65 18.89
N ILE A 313 -22.65 -29.33 17.60
CA ILE A 313 -22.30 -27.98 17.10
C ILE A 313 -23.55 -27.35 16.50
N LYS A 314 -23.98 -26.22 17.06
CA LYS A 314 -24.96 -25.36 16.40
C LYS A 314 -24.33 -24.81 15.11
N TYR A 315 -25.04 -24.91 13.98
CA TYR A 315 -24.60 -24.31 12.73
C TYR A 315 -24.23 -22.84 12.91
N SER A 316 -23.05 -22.46 12.45
CA SER A 316 -22.55 -21.09 12.40
C SER A 316 -21.71 -20.89 11.15
N ASN A 317 -21.60 -19.63 10.72
CA ASN A 317 -20.77 -19.21 9.61
C ASN A 317 -20.18 -17.83 9.88
N GLU A 318 -19.12 -17.51 9.16
CA GLU A 318 -18.52 -16.18 9.12
C GLU A 318 -18.06 -15.88 7.70
N THR A 319 -18.25 -14.63 7.29
CA THR A 319 -17.69 -14.08 6.06
C THR A 319 -16.59 -13.11 6.44
N ALA A 320 -15.37 -13.44 6.07
CA ALA A 320 -14.24 -12.52 6.16
C ALA A 320 -14.05 -11.80 4.83
N TYR A 321 -13.33 -10.68 4.88
CA TYR A 321 -13.05 -9.83 3.74
C TYR A 321 -11.56 -9.50 3.67
N ALA A 322 -10.99 -9.56 2.48
CA ALA A 322 -9.65 -9.08 2.17
C ALA A 322 -9.78 -7.86 1.26
N ARG A 323 -9.32 -6.70 1.72
CA ARG A 323 -9.39 -5.45 0.98
C ARG A 323 -8.31 -5.40 -0.11
N ILE A 324 -8.71 -5.08 -1.33
CA ILE A 324 -7.78 -4.78 -2.43
C ILE A 324 -7.22 -3.38 -2.22
N GLU A 325 -5.91 -3.29 -2.02
CA GLU A 325 -5.26 -2.06 -1.60
C GLU A 325 -5.21 -0.98 -2.69
N ALA A 326 -5.11 0.27 -2.23
CA ALA A 326 -5.18 1.44 -3.09
C ALA A 326 -3.82 2.13 -3.27
N ALA A 327 -3.52 2.50 -4.51
CA ALA A 327 -2.58 3.58 -4.81
C ALA A 327 -3.01 4.29 -6.10
N TYR A 328 -3.01 5.62 -6.08
CA TYR A 328 -3.39 6.47 -7.23
C TYR A 328 -2.76 7.86 -7.14
N GLY A 329 -2.61 8.52 -8.29
CA GLY A 329 -2.06 9.87 -8.34
C GLY A 329 -2.56 10.69 -9.52
N ALA A 330 -2.46 12.01 -9.38
CA ALA A 330 -2.81 12.96 -10.42
C ALA A 330 -1.78 14.11 -10.45
N ALA A 331 -1.57 14.72 -11.61
CA ALA A 331 -0.62 15.82 -11.80
C ALA A 331 -1.27 17.01 -12.51
N ARG A 332 -0.73 18.21 -12.28
CA ARG A 332 -1.11 19.44 -12.98
C ARG A 332 0.09 20.36 -13.19
N SER A 333 0.05 21.14 -14.25
CA SER A 333 1.05 22.15 -14.62
C SER A 333 0.51 23.04 -15.75
N ARG A 334 1.24 24.10 -16.11
CA ARG A 334 0.88 25.04 -17.19
C ARG A 334 2.07 25.35 -18.11
N VAL A 335 1.77 25.73 -19.35
CA VAL A 335 2.76 26.24 -20.32
C VAL A 335 3.24 27.64 -19.91
N ARG A 336 4.48 28.01 -20.28
CA ARG A 336 4.92 29.42 -20.22
C ARG A 336 4.07 30.27 -21.17
N ARG A 337 3.45 31.33 -20.67
CA ARG A 337 2.79 32.33 -21.51
C ARG A 337 3.86 33.18 -22.20
N ASN A 338 3.99 33.07 -23.53
CA ASN A 338 4.77 34.03 -24.31
C ASN A 338 4.04 35.39 -24.29
N ILE A 339 4.60 36.36 -23.57
CA ILE A 339 4.21 37.76 -23.71
C ILE A 339 4.92 38.31 -24.94
N VAL A 340 4.19 38.49 -26.03
CA VAL A 340 4.67 39.29 -27.17
C VAL A 340 4.56 40.74 -26.75
N THR A 341 5.68 41.35 -26.36
CA THR A 341 5.76 42.79 -26.11
C THR A 341 5.70 43.52 -27.45
N THR A 342 4.50 43.90 -27.88
CA THR A 342 4.33 44.82 -29.01
C THR A 342 4.76 46.21 -28.58
N THR A 343 6.00 46.58 -28.88
CA THR A 343 6.50 47.94 -28.67
C THR A 343 5.81 48.88 -29.66
N THR A 344 4.68 49.46 -29.25
CA THR A 344 4.04 50.56 -29.97
C THR A 344 4.94 51.79 -29.85
N THR A 345 5.63 52.15 -30.92
CA THR A 345 6.35 53.42 -31.02
C THR A 345 5.33 54.55 -31.18
N GLU A 346 4.92 55.17 -30.07
CA GLU A 346 4.08 56.36 -30.10
C GLU A 346 4.86 57.54 -30.68
N THR A 347 4.42 58.01 -31.86
CA THR A 347 4.92 59.25 -32.47
C THR A 347 4.10 60.42 -31.95
N THR A 348 4.65 61.17 -30.98
CA THR A 348 4.00 62.35 -30.40
C THR A 348 3.68 63.40 -31.46
N THR A 349 2.39 63.61 -31.75
CA THR A 349 1.91 64.75 -32.55
C THR A 349 0.94 65.58 -31.73
N THR A 350 1.35 66.80 -31.39
CA THR A 350 0.57 67.76 -30.60
C THR A 350 -0.58 68.35 -31.43
N SER A 351 -1.80 68.37 -30.88
CA SER A 351 -2.88 69.28 -31.31
C SER A 351 -3.93 69.49 -30.21
N GLN A 352 -4.61 70.64 -30.27
CA GLN A 352 -5.35 71.22 -29.14
C GLN A 352 -6.78 70.68 -28.95
N THR A 353 -7.18 70.68 -27.67
CA THR A 353 -8.49 71.05 -27.09
C THR A 353 -9.76 70.97 -27.96
N THR A 354 -10.75 70.18 -27.50
CA THR A 354 -12.15 70.65 -27.36
C THR A 354 -12.84 69.83 -26.28
N SER A 355 -13.48 70.50 -25.32
CA SER A 355 -14.26 69.87 -24.26
C SER A 355 -15.72 69.69 -24.69
N THR A 356 -16.28 68.49 -24.51
CA THR A 356 -17.74 68.30 -24.44
C THR A 356 -18.09 67.27 -23.37
N THR A 357 -18.96 67.68 -22.45
CA THR A 357 -19.54 66.84 -21.39
C THR A 357 -20.75 66.07 -21.93
N SER A 358 -20.85 64.78 -21.63
CA SER A 358 -22.12 64.05 -21.65
C SER A 358 -22.14 62.95 -20.59
N THR A 359 -23.20 62.93 -19.80
CA THR A 359 -23.49 62.02 -18.67
C THR A 359 -24.08 60.68 -19.12
N THR A 360 -24.52 59.85 -18.15
CA THR A 360 -25.51 58.74 -18.30
C THR A 360 -24.90 57.41 -18.77
N THR A 361 -25.07 56.24 -18.11
CA THR A 361 -25.70 55.88 -16.81
C THR A 361 -25.11 54.57 -16.28
N GLU A 362 -25.09 54.42 -14.96
CA GLU A 362 -24.71 53.20 -14.22
C GLU A 362 -25.89 52.22 -14.11
N ALA A 363 -25.65 50.91 -14.28
CA ALA A 363 -26.68 49.87 -14.18
C ALA A 363 -26.24 48.73 -13.27
N THR A 364 -26.51 48.89 -11.97
CA THR A 364 -26.35 47.86 -10.94
C THR A 364 -27.61 47.03 -10.86
N THR A 365 -27.50 45.69 -10.92
CA THR A 365 -28.65 44.79 -10.72
C THR A 365 -28.43 43.90 -9.49
N THR A 366 -28.89 44.38 -8.34
CA THR A 366 -29.11 43.55 -7.16
C THR A 366 -30.48 42.89 -7.26
N SER A 367 -30.59 41.59 -7.00
CA SER A 367 -31.88 40.94 -6.80
C SER A 367 -31.89 40.14 -5.51
N GLY A 368 -32.78 40.53 -4.60
CA GLY A 368 -33.13 39.80 -3.40
C GLY A 368 -34.53 40.24 -2.98
N THR A 369 -35.40 39.27 -2.67
CA THR A 369 -36.71 39.53 -2.07
C THR A 369 -37.01 38.48 -1.01
N GLN A 370 -37.49 38.97 0.13
CA GLN A 370 -37.87 38.26 1.35
C GLN A 370 -39.16 37.43 1.19
N THR A 371 -39.26 36.23 1.79
CA THR A 371 -39.89 35.93 3.10
C THR A 371 -41.41 36.13 3.15
N THR A 372 -42.16 35.14 3.67
CA THR A 372 -43.09 35.27 4.84
C THR A 372 -43.56 33.89 5.34
N THR A 373 -43.86 33.84 6.64
CA THR A 373 -44.10 32.72 7.56
C THR A 373 -45.59 32.36 7.70
N GLU A 374 -45.91 31.12 8.10
CA GLU A 374 -46.84 30.71 9.20
C GLU A 374 -46.96 29.17 9.23
N SER A 375 -46.64 28.45 10.32
CA SER A 375 -47.37 28.24 11.60
C SER A 375 -48.43 27.13 11.56
N GLY A 376 -48.25 26.08 12.37
CA GLY A 376 -49.20 24.98 12.58
C GLY A 376 -48.68 23.94 13.59
N THR A 377 -49.49 23.56 14.59
CA THR A 377 -49.06 22.94 15.86
C THR A 377 -49.76 21.61 16.17
N SER A 378 -49.09 20.65 16.84
CA SER A 378 -49.59 19.70 17.90
C SER A 378 -48.72 18.41 17.95
N GLN A 379 -48.07 18.05 19.08
CA GLN A 379 -48.51 17.14 20.18
C GLN A 379 -48.69 15.65 19.76
N SER A 380 -48.33 14.60 20.53
CA SER A 380 -48.11 14.48 21.99
C SER A 380 -47.26 13.24 22.44
N SER A 381 -46.52 13.39 23.55
CA SER A 381 -46.28 12.49 24.73
C SER A 381 -45.70 11.04 24.61
N THR A 382 -44.62 10.65 25.32
CA THR A 382 -44.45 10.23 26.77
C THR A 382 -44.88 8.77 27.01
N SER A 383 -44.23 7.85 27.74
CA SER A 383 -43.41 7.85 28.98
C SER A 383 -42.41 6.63 29.00
N SER A 384 -41.72 6.15 30.06
CA SER A 384 -40.91 6.72 31.18
C SER A 384 -40.34 5.57 32.05
N GLY A 385 -39.11 5.66 32.63
CA GLY A 385 -38.63 4.65 33.61
C GLY A 385 -37.25 4.93 34.24
N THR A 386 -37.17 4.96 35.58
CA THR A 386 -36.00 5.34 36.40
C THR A 386 -35.86 4.46 37.64
N THR A 387 -34.63 4.07 38.02
CA THR A 387 -34.10 3.84 39.41
C THR A 387 -32.64 3.35 39.33
N THR A 388 -31.61 4.09 39.80
CA THR A 388 -31.06 4.24 41.17
C THR A 388 -30.60 2.95 41.88
N GLY A 389 -29.29 2.90 42.21
CA GLY A 389 -28.70 1.91 43.14
C GLY A 389 -27.25 2.27 43.50
N THR A 390 -26.96 2.49 44.78
CA THR A 390 -25.68 2.99 45.32
C THR A 390 -24.90 1.88 46.03
N GLY A 391 -23.56 1.88 45.97
CA GLY A 391 -22.73 0.99 46.79
C GLY A 391 -21.22 1.24 46.67
N SER A 392 -20.53 1.40 47.81
CA SER A 392 -19.09 1.69 47.91
C SER A 392 -18.39 0.61 48.73
N THR A 393 -17.15 0.24 48.39
CA THR A 393 -16.10 -0.03 49.41
C THR A 393 -14.67 -0.06 48.85
N THR A 394 -13.76 0.47 49.67
CA THR A 394 -12.29 0.46 49.55
C THR A 394 -11.67 -0.89 49.94
N SER A 395 -10.59 -1.35 49.29
CA SER A 395 -9.47 -2.01 50.01
C SER A 395 -8.14 -2.14 49.22
N THR A 396 -7.12 -1.44 49.72
CA THR A 396 -5.74 -1.91 50.02
C THR A 396 -4.91 -2.77 49.04
N LEU A 397 -3.73 -2.22 48.70
CA LEU A 397 -2.49 -2.94 48.36
C LEU A 397 -2.06 -3.90 49.49
N PRO A 398 -1.24 -4.95 49.21
CA PRO A 398 0.19 -4.76 49.43
C PRO A 398 1.11 -5.38 48.36
N SER A 399 2.33 -4.85 48.32
CA SER A 399 3.43 -5.28 47.44
C SER A 399 4.02 -6.65 47.82
N THR A 400 4.59 -7.38 46.84
CA THR A 400 5.96 -7.94 47.03
C THR A 400 6.65 -8.34 45.71
N THR A 401 7.92 -7.93 45.63
CA THR A 401 9.07 -8.64 45.04
C THR A 401 9.07 -9.03 43.55
N ALA A 402 9.85 -8.27 42.78
CA ALA A 402 10.38 -8.70 41.48
C ALA A 402 11.33 -9.90 41.62
N VAL A 403 11.25 -10.85 40.68
CA VAL A 403 12.31 -11.85 40.43
C VAL A 403 12.75 -11.76 38.98
N THR A 404 13.93 -11.19 38.77
CA THR A 404 14.57 -11.08 37.47
C THR A 404 14.86 -12.46 36.89
N LYS A 405 14.22 -12.84 35.78
CA LYS A 405 14.67 -13.95 34.94
C LYS A 405 15.18 -13.43 33.61
N SER A 406 16.51 -13.37 33.52
CA SER A 406 17.22 -13.20 32.26
C SER A 406 16.87 -14.33 31.30
N GLN A 407 16.21 -14.01 30.18
CA GLN A 407 16.16 -14.90 29.03
C GLN A 407 17.23 -14.51 28.00
N LYS A 408 18.26 -15.34 28.03
CA LYS A 408 19.41 -15.44 27.14
C LYS A 408 18.98 -15.49 25.67
N ARG A 409 19.10 -14.38 24.94
CA ARG A 409 19.08 -14.37 23.47
C ARG A 409 20.22 -15.25 22.93
N LEU A 410 19.91 -16.10 21.96
CA LEU A 410 20.90 -16.78 21.11
C LEU A 410 21.16 -15.92 19.86
N PRO A 411 22.35 -16.04 19.23
CA PRO A 411 22.81 -15.07 18.25
C PRO A 411 22.08 -15.18 16.90
N ALA A 412 21.92 -14.03 16.24
CA ALA A 412 21.63 -13.98 14.82
C ALA A 412 22.88 -14.42 14.03
N THR A 413 22.70 -15.32 13.06
CA THR A 413 23.73 -15.69 12.08
C THR A 413 23.07 -15.92 10.73
N GLY A 414 23.33 -15.01 9.80
CA GLY A 414 22.94 -15.05 8.39
C GLY A 414 23.60 -13.85 7.71
N ASP A 415 24.45 -14.14 6.73
CA ASP A 415 25.16 -13.20 5.84
C ASP A 415 26.01 -12.07 6.46
N GLU A 416 27.32 -12.30 6.51
CA GLU A 416 28.24 -11.69 5.52
C GLU A 416 29.58 -12.45 5.49
N THR A 417 30.12 -12.76 4.31
CA THR A 417 31.49 -12.38 3.86
C THR A 417 31.90 -13.09 2.56
N GLY A 418 32.29 -12.30 1.55
CA GLY A 418 32.76 -12.73 0.23
C GLY A 418 31.84 -12.22 -0.88
N VAL A 419 32.25 -11.34 -1.81
CA VAL A 419 33.60 -11.18 -2.39
C VAL A 419 33.96 -9.70 -2.62
N TRP A 420 35.01 -9.21 -1.94
CA TRP A 420 35.74 -8.01 -2.35
C TRP A 420 37.00 -8.44 -3.13
N LEU A 421 36.90 -8.59 -4.46
CA LEU A 421 38.07 -8.90 -5.30
C LEU A 421 37.88 -8.57 -6.80
N MET A 422 37.51 -7.32 -7.10
CA MET A 422 37.51 -6.77 -8.47
C MET A 422 38.19 -5.39 -8.53
N ALA A 423 39.45 -5.33 -8.10
CA ALA A 423 40.29 -4.12 -8.20
C ALA A 423 41.78 -4.43 -8.40
N LEU A 424 42.12 -5.37 -9.30
CA LEU A 424 43.49 -5.59 -9.81
C LEU A 424 43.44 -6.41 -11.11
N GLY A 425 43.04 -5.77 -12.22
CA GLY A 425 42.74 -6.48 -13.47
C GLY A 425 42.87 -5.67 -14.76
N PHE A 426 43.66 -4.58 -14.77
CA PHE A 426 43.81 -3.73 -15.97
C PHE A 426 45.23 -3.15 -16.17
N THR A 427 46.26 -3.97 -16.01
CA THR A 427 47.67 -3.61 -16.31
C THR A 427 48.45 -4.71 -17.04
N LEU A 428 47.84 -5.37 -18.04
CA LEU A 428 48.55 -6.34 -18.88
C LEU A 428 48.21 -6.27 -20.39
N LEU A 429 47.90 -5.08 -20.90
CA LEU A 429 47.65 -4.83 -22.34
C LEU A 429 48.81 -4.08 -23.04
N ALA A 430 50.05 -4.30 -22.57
CA ALA A 430 51.28 -3.76 -23.16
C ALA A 430 52.34 -4.84 -23.51
N GLY A 431 52.10 -6.11 -23.18
CA GLY A 431 53.13 -7.17 -23.19
C GLY A 431 53.19 -8.09 -24.43
N VAL A 432 52.14 -8.13 -25.28
CA VAL A 432 51.98 -9.21 -26.27
C VAL A 432 52.25 -8.78 -27.73
N TYR A 433 52.28 -7.48 -28.03
CA TYR A 433 52.44 -7.00 -29.42
C TYR A 433 53.89 -6.76 -29.87
N PHE A 434 54.90 -7.01 -29.03
CA PHE A 434 56.32 -6.70 -29.33
C PHE A 434 57.28 -7.88 -29.35
N ARG A 435 56.78 -9.11 -29.51
CA ARG A 435 57.64 -10.31 -29.61
C ARG A 435 57.27 -11.29 -30.73
N HIS A 436 56.85 -10.77 -31.88
CA HIS A 436 56.76 -11.55 -33.13
C HIS A 436 57.38 -10.85 -34.36
N SER A 437 58.51 -10.16 -34.17
CA SER A 437 59.43 -9.86 -35.27
C SER A 437 60.90 -9.87 -34.81
N LYS A 438 61.57 -11.02 -35.01
CA LYS A 438 62.99 -11.11 -35.40
C LYS A 438 63.40 -12.57 -35.67
N VAL A 439 63.79 -12.78 -36.93
CA VAL A 439 64.97 -13.55 -37.39
C VAL A 439 64.86 -15.08 -37.28
N LYS A 440 64.70 -15.80 -38.40
CA LYS A 440 65.75 -16.18 -39.40
C LYS A 440 66.86 -17.09 -38.82
N SER A 441 66.65 -18.40 -38.93
CA SER A 441 67.50 -19.30 -39.73
C SER A 441 66.77 -20.62 -39.93
#